data_AF-A0ABD5XHS3-F1
#
_entry.id   AF-A0ABD5XHS3-F1
#
_cell.length_a   1.000
_cell.length_b   1.000
_cell.length_c   1.000
_cell.angle_alpha   90.00
_cell.angle_beta   90.00
_cell.angle_gamma   90.00
#
_symmetry.space_group_name_H-M   'P 1'
#
loop_
_entity.id
_entity.type
_entity.pdbx_description
1 polymer ?
#
loop_
_entity_poly.entity_id
_entity_poly.type
_entity_poly.pdbx_seq_one_letter_code
_entity_poly.pdbx_strand_id
1 'polypeptide(L)'
;MESSGREGELRTDGIYGYTRNPQSVGFIPFVVGTIIATNSRKLAIHGILTIIIIYVLFPFAEEPWLREQYGETYDEFCEQTPRFFSLESLKELLRS
;
A
#
# COMPACT_ATOMS: atom_id res chain seq x y z
N MET A 1 9.03 1.03 -11.52
CA MET A 1 8.62 0.09 -10.46
C MET A 1 7.47 -0.68 -11.06
N GLU A 2 7.84 -1.72 -11.81
CA GLU A 2 6.95 -2.47 -12.67
C GLU A 2 6.13 -3.42 -11.81
N SER A 3 4.81 -3.34 -11.94
CA SER A 3 3.90 -4.45 -11.66
C SER A 3 4.43 -5.67 -12.39
N SER A 4 5.15 -6.54 -11.68
CA SER A 4 5.54 -7.85 -12.20
C SER A 4 4.27 -8.68 -12.35
N GLY A 5 3.65 -8.68 -13.52
CA GLY A 5 2.47 -9.52 -13.76
C GLY A 5 1.76 -9.30 -15.09
N ARG A 6 2.48 -9.39 -16.22
CA ARG A 6 1.96 -9.31 -17.61
C ARG A 6 1.26 -7.97 -17.95
N GLU A 7 1.67 -7.36 -19.06
CA GLU A 7 0.98 -6.18 -19.60
C GLU A 7 -0.53 -6.48 -19.72
N GLY A 8 -1.36 -5.74 -18.99
CA GLY A 8 -2.82 -5.75 -19.14
C GLY A 8 -3.68 -6.40 -18.03
N GLU A 9 -3.12 -6.97 -16.95
CA GLU A 9 -3.92 -7.62 -15.91
C GLU A 9 -3.78 -6.96 -14.53
N LEU A 10 -4.91 -6.51 -13.95
CA LEU A 10 -4.97 -5.96 -12.61
C LEU A 10 -4.94 -7.10 -11.59
N ARG A 11 -3.94 -7.11 -10.71
CA ARG A 11 -3.84 -8.10 -9.63
C ARG A 11 -4.68 -7.71 -8.43
N THR A 12 -5.68 -8.54 -8.13
CA THR A 12 -6.61 -8.35 -7.01
C THR A 12 -6.59 -9.53 -6.02
N ASP A 13 -5.74 -10.52 -6.26
CA ASP A 13 -5.64 -11.76 -5.48
C ASP A 13 -4.55 -11.73 -4.40
N GLY A 14 -4.62 -12.71 -3.49
CA GLY A 14 -3.64 -12.87 -2.40
C GLY A 14 -3.58 -11.64 -1.50
N ILE A 15 -2.38 -11.07 -1.33
CA ILE A 15 -2.17 -9.90 -0.47
C ILE A 15 -2.93 -8.66 -0.95
N TYR A 16 -3.20 -8.56 -2.25
CA TYR A 16 -3.95 -7.45 -2.85
C TYR A 16 -5.44 -7.49 -2.54
N GLY A 17 -5.99 -8.63 -2.10
CA GLY A 17 -7.37 -8.72 -1.63
C GLY A 17 -7.59 -8.08 -0.26
N TYR A 18 -6.52 -7.88 0.53
CA TYR A 18 -6.60 -7.25 1.85
C TYR A 18 -6.36 -5.74 1.81
N THR A 19 -5.58 -5.28 0.83
CA THR A 19 -5.18 -3.89 0.65
C THR A 19 -4.72 -3.63 -0.78
N ARG A 20 -5.08 -2.47 -1.31
CA ARG A 20 -4.60 -2.01 -2.63
C ARG A 20 -3.12 -1.64 -2.61
N ASN A 21 -2.57 -1.30 -1.44
CA ASN A 21 -1.19 -0.83 -1.28
C ASN A 21 -0.42 -1.66 -0.22
N PRO A 22 -0.18 -2.96 -0.49
CA PRO A 22 0.47 -3.86 0.48
C PRO A 22 1.88 -3.40 0.87
N GLN A 23 2.59 -2.74 -0.05
CA GLN A 23 3.90 -2.15 0.22
C GLN A 23 3.83 -1.07 1.30
N SER A 24 2.87 -0.13 1.20
CA SER A 24 2.66 0.89 2.23
C SER A 24 2.37 0.27 3.59
N VAL A 25 1.52 -0.76 3.63
CA VAL A 25 1.17 -1.47 4.88
C VAL A 25 2.38 -2.15 5.51
N GLY A 26 3.26 -2.77 4.71
CA GLY A 26 4.45 -3.45 5.22
C GLY A 26 5.58 -2.50 5.62
N PHE A 27 5.85 -1.48 4.80
CA PHE A 27 7.01 -0.61 5.01
C PHE A 27 6.79 0.47 6.06
N ILE A 28 5.58 0.97 6.27
CA ILE A 28 5.30 1.95 7.33
C ILE A 28 5.71 1.42 8.72
N PRO A 29 5.24 0.24 9.19
CA PRO A 29 5.64 -0.29 10.50
C PRO A 29 7.13 -0.63 10.55
N PHE A 30 7.73 -1.07 9.44
CA PHE A 30 9.18 -1.30 9.35
C PHE A 30 9.98 0.00 9.57
N VAL A 31 9.60 1.09 8.90
CA VAL A 31 10.24 2.39 9.06
C VAL A 31 10.03 2.92 10.48
N VAL A 32 8.81 2.82 11.03
CA VAL A 32 8.51 3.21 12.41
C VAL A 32 9.38 2.43 13.41
N GLY A 33 9.46 1.10 13.27
CA GLY A 33 10.32 0.26 14.11
C GLY A 33 11.80 0.66 14.03
N THR A 34 12.28 1.01 12.83
CA THR A 34 13.66 1.49 12.62
C THR A 34 13.91 2.84 13.30
N ILE A 35 12.96 3.77 13.23
CA ILE A 35 13.05 5.06 13.93
C ILE A 35 13.17 4.85 15.44
N ILE A 36 12.33 3.98 16.00
CA ILE A 36 12.34 3.66 17.43
C ILE A 36 13.65 2.98 17.84
N ALA A 37 14.09 1.97 17.08
CA ALA A 37 15.29 1.18 17.40
C ALA A 37 16.59 2.00 17.34
N THR A 38 16.66 2.98 16.42
CA THR A 38 17.87 3.81 16.24
C THR A 38 17.89 5.05 17.12
N ASN A 39 16.74 5.49 17.64
CA ASN A 39 16.58 6.70 18.45
C ASN A 39 17.29 7.94 17.87
N SER A 40 17.33 8.04 16.53
CA SER A 40 18.07 9.07 15.81
C SER A 40 17.12 10.11 15.24
N ARG A 41 17.25 11.36 15.69
CA ARG A 41 16.42 12.47 15.20
C ARG A 41 16.53 12.67 13.68
N LYS A 42 17.73 12.46 13.10
CA LYS A 42 17.93 12.58 11.65
C LYS A 42 17.17 11.49 10.89
N LEU A 43 17.24 10.24 11.36
CA LEU A 43 16.49 9.13 10.79
C LEU A 43 14.99 9.28 11.01
N ALA A 44 14.56 9.84 12.13
CA ALA A 44 13.15 10.15 12.38
C ALA A 44 12.59 11.13 11.34
N ILE A 45 13.28 12.25 11.10
CA ILE A 45 12.84 13.23 10.09
C ILE A 45 12.80 12.59 8.70
N HIS A 46 13.87 11.88 8.32
CA HIS A 46 13.94 11.22 7.03
C HIS A 46 12.82 10.18 6.86
N GLY A 47 12.65 9.29 7.84
CA GLY A 47 11.65 8.23 7.80
C GLY A 47 10.21 8.75 7.78
N ILE A 48 9.91 9.82 8.53
CA ILE A 48 8.58 10.47 8.47
C ILE A 48 8.32 11.04 7.07
N LEU A 49 9.30 11.72 6.46
CA LEU A 49 9.17 12.22 5.10
C LEU A 49 8.98 11.08 4.09
N THR A 50 9.72 9.99 4.22
CA THR A 50 9.56 8.79 3.39
C THR A 50 8.15 8.20 3.53
N ILE A 51 7.64 8.07 4.76
CA ILE A 51 6.27 7.58 5.01
C ILE A 51 5.24 8.45 4.28
N ILE A 52 5.32 9.76 4.46
CA ILE A 52 4.34 10.67 3.87
C ILE A 52 4.42 10.65 2.34
N ILE A 53 5.62 10.83 1.77
CA ILE A 53 5.76 11.01 0.32
C ILE A 53 5.57 9.69 -0.42
N ILE A 54 6.22 8.62 0.04
CA ILE A 54 6.29 7.36 -0.70
C ILE A 54 5.15 6.43 -0.32
N TYR A 55 4.81 6.31 0.96
CA TYR A 55 3.85 5.29 1.39
C TYR A 55 2.43 5.84 1.57
N VAL A 56 2.26 7.15 1.74
CA VAL A 56 0.94 7.79 1.82
C VAL A 56 0.58 8.48 0.53
N LEU A 57 1.38 9.41 0.01
CA LEU A 57 1.00 10.25 -1.14
C LEU A 57 1.09 9.54 -2.48
N PHE A 58 2.12 8.70 -2.70
CA PHE A 58 2.29 8.01 -3.98
C PHE A 58 1.05 7.18 -4.40
N PRO A 59 0.40 6.40 -3.51
CA PRO A 59 -0.87 5.77 -3.84
C PRO A 59 -1.92 6.74 -4.39
N PHE A 60 -2.10 7.93 -3.81
CA PHE A 60 -3.09 8.89 -4.33
C PHE A 60 -2.75 9.40 -5.73
N ALA A 61 -1.47 9.39 -6.13
CA ALA A 61 -1.05 9.73 -7.48
C ALA A 61 -1.16 8.52 -8.44
N GLU A 62 -0.98 7.31 -7.93
CA GLU A 62 -1.04 6.06 -8.69
C GLU A 62 -2.49 5.63 -8.99
N GLU A 63 -3.41 5.76 -8.04
CA GLU A 63 -4.79 5.28 -8.21
C GLU A 63 -5.55 5.93 -9.39
N PRO A 64 -5.43 7.25 -9.67
CA PRO A 64 -6.02 7.84 -10.87
C PRO A 64 -5.45 7.25 -12.16
N TRP A 65 -4.13 7.01 -12.20
CA TRP A 65 -3.50 6.36 -13.34
C TRP A 65 -3.99 4.92 -13.51
N LEU A 66 -4.11 4.15 -12.43
CA LEU A 66 -4.68 2.80 -12.47
C LEU A 66 -6.12 2.81 -12.98
N ARG A 67 -6.94 3.78 -12.54
CA ARG A 67 -8.30 3.96 -13.04
C ARG A 67 -8.33 4.27 -14.54
N GLU A 68 -7.42 5.11 -15.03
CA GLU A 68 -7.29 5.39 -16.46
C GLU A 68 -6.88 4.16 -17.28
N GLN A 69 -6.05 3.27 -16.73
CA GLN A 69 -5.59 2.06 -17.43
C GLN A 69 -6.61 0.92 -17.41
N TYR A 70 -7.30 0.70 -16.27
CA TYR A 70 -8.11 -0.50 -16.03
C TYR A 70 -9.63 -0.23 -15.95
N GLY A 71 -10.04 1.04 -15.90
CA GLY A 71 -11.45 1.45 -15.94
C GLY A 71 -12.30 0.83 -14.83
N GLU A 72 -13.46 0.31 -15.20
CA GLU A 72 -14.47 -0.27 -14.30
C GLU A 72 -13.91 -1.40 -13.43
N THR A 73 -12.99 -2.22 -13.98
CA THR A 73 -12.34 -3.31 -13.23
C THR A 73 -11.60 -2.79 -12.00
N TYR A 74 -10.99 -1.61 -12.10
CA TYR A 74 -10.31 -0.98 -10.98
C TYR A 74 -11.28 -0.34 -9.98
N ASP A 75 -12.41 0.17 -10.45
CA ASP A 75 -13.45 0.71 -9.56
C ASP A 75 -14.10 -0.41 -8.74
N GLU A 76 -14.44 -1.55 -9.34
CA GLU A 76 -14.91 -2.75 -8.62
C GLU A 76 -13.89 -3.22 -7.58
N PHE A 77 -12.61 -3.21 -7.93
CA PHE A 77 -11.53 -3.53 -6.99
C PHE A 77 -11.46 -2.54 -5.82
N CYS A 78 -11.64 -1.25 -6.08
CA CYS A 78 -11.64 -0.20 -5.05
C CYS A 78 -12.82 -0.33 -4.07
N GLU A 79 -13.97 -0.83 -4.52
CA GLU A 79 -15.14 -1.08 -3.67
C GLU A 79 -14.92 -2.26 -2.71
N GLN A 80 -14.24 -3.31 -3.18
CA GLN A 80 -14.01 -4.53 -2.41
C GLN A 80 -12.79 -4.41 -1.48
N THR A 81 -11.79 -3.60 -1.86
CA THR A 81 -10.50 -3.58 -1.18
C THR A 81 -10.15 -2.19 -0.64
N PRO A 82 -9.81 -2.04 0.66
CA PRO A 82 -9.40 -0.77 1.22
C PRO A 82 -8.05 -0.30 0.67
N ARG A 83 -7.82 1.03 0.65
CA ARG A 83 -6.56 1.62 0.13
C ARG A 83 -5.33 1.18 0.92
N PHE A 84 -5.37 1.33 2.24
CA PHE A 84 -4.22 1.06 3.11
C PHE A 84 -4.47 -0.16 3.96
N PHE A 85 -5.34 -0.09 4.95
CA PHE A 85 -5.56 -1.24 5.81
C PHE A 85 -6.88 -1.05 6.57
N SER A 86 -7.66 -2.10 6.69
CA SER A 86 -8.82 -2.12 7.59
C SER A 86 -8.57 -3.11 8.72
N LEU A 87 -9.20 -2.89 9.87
CA LEU A 87 -9.14 -3.86 10.99
C LEU A 87 -9.75 -5.21 10.59
N GLU A 88 -10.69 -5.23 9.63
CA GLU A 88 -11.26 -6.46 9.09
C GLU A 88 -10.25 -7.21 8.23
N SER A 89 -9.49 -6.50 7.38
CA SER A 89 -8.38 -7.08 6.61
C SER A 89 -7.32 -7.74 7.52
N LEU A 90 -7.02 -7.15 8.68
CA LEU A 90 -6.13 -7.74 9.68
C LEU A 90 -6.68 -9.04 10.25
N LYS A 91 -7.96 -9.02 10.64
CA LYS A 91 -8.62 -10.18 11.24
C LYS A 91 -8.66 -11.35 10.27
N GLU A 92 -8.91 -11.08 8.99
CA GLU A 92 -8.90 -12.12 7.96
C GLU A 92 -7.50 -12.65 7.69
N LEU A 93 -6.48 -11.77 7.58
CA LEU A 93 -5.09 -12.18 7.42
C LEU A 93 -4.56 -13.01 8.60
N LEU A 94 -5.03 -12.74 9.82
CA LEU A 94 -4.65 -13.50 11.02
C LEU A 94 -5.45 -14.81 11.19
N ARG A 95 -6.52 -15.01 10.40
CA ARG A 95 -7.35 -16.23 10.43
C ARG A 95 -7.02 -17.23 9.31
N SER A 96 -6.37 -16.79 8.24
CA SER A 96 -5.92 -17.64 7.13
C SER A 96 -4.60 -18.35 7.44
#